data_AF-A0A842YK58-F1
#
_entry.id   AF-A0A842YK58-F1
#
_cell.length_a   1.000
_cell.length_b   1.000
_cell.length_c   1.000
_cell.angle_alpha   90.00
_cell.angle_beta   90.00
_cell.angle_gamma   90.00
#
_symmetry.space_group_name_H-M   'P 1'
#
loop_
_entity.id
_entity.type
_entity.pdbx_description
1 polymer ?
#
loop_
_entity_poly.entity_id
_entity_poly.type
_entity_poly.pdbx_seq_one_letter_code
_entity_poly.pdbx_strand_id
1 'polypeptide(L)'
;RTLLGSSISDHQCGLKAFKAETMRSVIEETRETGWLWDTELLVKAQINRLTVKQVPVNWRTRKGTSMNLLRDPPRMLTGLLRIRRNQITLITENT
;
A
#
# COMPACT_ATOMS: atom_id res chain seq x y z
N ARG A 1 -6.36 -1.05 -7.79
CA ARG A 1 -6.74 -2.44 -8.14
C ARG A 1 -6.12 -2.89 -9.46
N THR A 2 -6.60 -2.46 -10.63
CA THR A 2 -6.12 -2.91 -11.95
C THR A 2 -4.62 -2.69 -12.17
N LEU A 3 -4.12 -1.47 -11.89
CA LEU A 3 -2.71 -1.14 -12.09
C LEU A 3 -1.77 -2.08 -11.32
N LEU A 4 -2.11 -2.40 -10.07
CA LEU A 4 -1.29 -3.18 -9.14
C LEU A 4 -1.66 -4.68 -9.11
N GLY A 5 -2.68 -5.11 -9.86
CA GLY A 5 -3.21 -6.48 -9.75
C GLY A 5 -3.73 -6.85 -8.36
N SER A 6 -4.10 -5.86 -7.53
CA SER A 6 -4.47 -6.05 -6.13
C SER A 6 -5.97 -6.27 -5.96
N SER A 7 -6.34 -7.25 -5.13
CA SER A 7 -7.74 -7.54 -4.78
C SER A 7 -8.33 -6.57 -3.74
N ILE A 8 -7.49 -5.80 -3.03
CA ILE A 8 -7.91 -4.87 -1.96
C ILE A 8 -8.68 -3.69 -2.55
N SER A 9 -9.77 -3.27 -1.91
CA SER A 9 -10.60 -2.16 -2.38
C SER A 9 -10.09 -0.80 -1.95
N ASP A 10 -9.55 -0.70 -0.73
CA ASP A 10 -9.01 0.56 -0.20
C ASP A 10 -7.58 0.35 0.32
N HIS A 11 -6.62 0.89 -0.42
CA HIS A 11 -5.20 0.84 -0.05
C HIS A 11 -4.81 1.95 0.93
N GLN A 12 -5.54 3.07 0.97
CA GLN A 12 -5.14 4.30 1.65
C GLN A 12 -5.91 4.57 2.94
N CYS A 13 -6.73 3.63 3.40
CA CYS A 13 -7.34 3.69 4.71
C CYS A 13 -6.27 3.82 5.81
N GLY A 14 -6.41 4.81 6.69
CA GLY A 14 -5.44 5.08 7.77
C GLY A 14 -5.48 4.08 8.94
N LEU A 15 -6.40 3.12 8.94
CA LEU A 15 -6.50 2.09 9.98
C LEU A 15 -6.02 0.75 9.44
N LYS A 16 -4.93 0.22 10.02
CA LYS A 16 -4.39 -1.11 9.71
C LYS A 16 -3.94 -1.80 10.99
N ALA A 17 -4.13 -3.12 11.03
CA ALA A 17 -3.66 -3.98 12.11
C ALA A 17 -3.09 -5.27 11.52
N PHE A 18 -2.00 -5.76 12.10
CA PHE A 18 -1.28 -6.94 11.62
C PHE A 18 -0.51 -7.60 12.77
N LYS A 19 -0.16 -8.88 12.61
CA LYS A 19 0.76 -9.57 13.52
C LYS A 19 2.18 -9.08 13.27
N ALA A 20 2.86 -8.61 14.30
CA ALA A 20 4.20 -8.02 14.17
C ALA A 20 5.20 -9.00 13.55
N GLU A 21 5.23 -10.24 14.02
CA GLU A 21 6.12 -11.30 13.53
C GLU A 21 5.98 -11.58 12.03
N THR A 22 4.75 -11.60 11.52
CA THR A 22 4.46 -11.87 10.10
C THR A 22 4.75 -10.65 9.22
N MET A 23 4.55 -9.44 9.75
CA MET A 23 4.61 -8.21 8.95
C MET A 23 6.00 -7.56 8.95
N ARG A 24 6.88 -7.96 9.88
CA ARG A 24 8.20 -7.37 10.08
C ARG A 24 9.03 -7.29 8.81
N SER A 25 9.20 -8.39 8.07
CA SER A 25 9.98 -8.41 6.82
C SER A 25 9.40 -7.48 5.76
N VAL A 26 8.09 -7.50 5.58
CA VAL A 26 7.40 -6.66 4.59
C VAL A 26 7.52 -5.17 4.93
N ILE A 27 7.46 -4.81 6.22
CA ILE A 27 7.68 -3.43 6.67
C ILE A 27 9.12 -3.01 6.40
N GLU A 28 10.10 -3.85 6.73
CA GLU A 28 11.53 -3.57 6.49
C GLU A 28 11.85 -3.40 5.01
N GLU A 29 11.14 -4.11 4.13
CA GLU A 29 11.30 -3.97 2.69
C GLU A 29 10.56 -2.75 2.10
N THR A 30 9.55 -2.21 2.78
CA THR A 30 8.72 -1.11 2.28
C THR A 30 9.54 0.18 2.13
N ARG A 31 9.52 0.79 0.95
CA ARG A 31 10.39 1.92 0.57
C ARG A 31 9.66 3.25 0.55
N GLU A 32 8.37 3.25 0.23
CA GLU A 32 7.53 4.45 0.24
C GLU A 32 7.35 4.93 1.68
N THR A 33 7.67 6.19 1.97
CA THR A 33 7.49 6.77 3.33
C THR A 33 6.36 7.80 3.41
N GLY A 34 5.68 8.07 2.28
CA GLY A 34 4.60 9.05 2.16
C GLY A 34 3.21 8.43 2.01
N TRP A 35 2.32 9.12 1.28
CA TRP A 35 0.92 8.71 1.02
C TRP A 35 0.72 7.33 0.38
N LEU A 36 1.79 6.71 -0.11
CA LEU A 36 1.78 5.39 -0.73
C LEU A 36 2.38 4.29 0.14
N TRP A 37 2.86 4.58 1.37
CA TRP A 37 3.43 3.58 2.28
C TRP A 37 2.46 2.40 2.46
N ASP A 38 1.20 2.70 2.77
CA ASP A 38 0.14 1.70 2.91
C ASP A 38 -0.08 0.87 1.64
N THR A 39 0.01 1.53 0.48
CA THR A 39 -0.23 0.89 -0.82
C THR A 39 0.88 -0.10 -1.15
N GLU A 40 2.15 0.29 -0.97
CA GLU A 40 3.28 -0.60 -1.20
C GLU A 40 3.26 -1.76 -0.19
N LEU A 41 3.04 -1.46 1.10
CA LEU A 41 2.96 -2.45 2.17
C LEU A 41 1.93 -3.55 1.83
N LEU A 42 0.73 -3.15 1.44
CA LEU A 42 -0.35 -4.08 1.10
C LEU A 42 -0.04 -4.90 -0.16
N VAL A 43 0.54 -4.29 -1.20
CA VAL A 43 0.95 -5.01 -2.41
C VAL A 43 2.00 -6.08 -2.06
N LYS A 44 3.02 -5.74 -1.26
CA LYS A 44 4.04 -6.69 -0.83
C LYS A 44 3.47 -7.80 0.03
N ALA A 45 2.53 -7.49 0.92
CA ALA A 45 1.83 -8.51 1.70
C ALA A 45 1.15 -9.55 0.80
N GLN A 46 0.51 -9.11 -0.30
CA GLN A 46 -0.13 -10.02 -1.26
C GLN A 46 0.88 -10.84 -2.06
N ILE A 47 2.00 -10.25 -2.48
CA ILE A 47 3.08 -10.98 -3.18
C ILE A 47 3.64 -12.07 -2.26
N ASN A 48 3.85 -11.76 -0.98
CA ASN A 48 4.27 -12.70 0.07
C ASN A 48 3.14 -13.67 0.51
N ARG A 49 2.02 -13.73 -0.23
CA ARG A 49 0.88 -14.63 0.01
C ARG A 49 0.25 -14.50 1.40
N LEU A 50 0.40 -13.35 2.04
CA LEU A 50 -0.23 -13.06 3.32
C LEU A 50 -1.73 -12.81 3.12
N THR A 51 -2.53 -13.28 4.08
CA THR A 51 -3.99 -13.07 4.04
C THR A 51 -4.33 -11.67 4.52
N VAL A 52 -5.00 -10.89 3.66
CA VAL A 52 -5.50 -9.55 4.00
C VAL A 52 -7.03 -9.59 4.07
N LYS A 53 -7.59 -9.29 5.25
CA LYS A 53 -9.04 -9.20 5.47
C LYS A 53 -9.46 -7.73 5.58
N GLN A 54 -10.47 -7.33 4.82
CA GLN A 54 -11.07 -6.00 4.90
C GLN A 54 -12.26 -6.04 5.85
N VAL A 55 -12.25 -5.18 6.86
CA VAL A 55 -13.34 -5.06 7.85
C VAL A 55 -13.94 -3.65 7.69
N PRO A 56 -15.25 -3.53 7.42
CA PRO A 56 -15.88 -2.22 7.27
C PRO A 56 -15.86 -1.47 8.60
N VAL A 57 -15.50 -0.19 8.56
CA VAL A 57 -15.49 0.70 9.73
C VAL A 57 -16.18 2.01 9.39
N ASN A 58 -16.91 2.56 10.36
CA ASN A 58 -17.50 3.89 10.25
C ASN A 58 -16.44 4.93 10.61
N TRP A 59 -15.91 5.61 9.59
CA TRP A 59 -14.91 6.65 9.77
C TRP A 59 -15.55 8.04 9.81
N ARG A 60 -15.19 8.86 10.79
CA ARG A 60 -15.55 10.29 10.82
C ARG A 60 -14.32 11.13 10.54
N THR A 61 -14.28 11.76 9.39
CA THR A 61 -13.17 12.63 9.00
C THR A 61 -13.23 13.94 9.77
N ARG A 62 -12.12 14.32 10.42
CA ARG A 62 -11.96 15.65 11.02
C ARG A 62 -11.72 16.67 9.91
N LYS A 63 -12.24 17.90 10.05
CA LYS A 63 -12.01 18.97 9.06
C LYS A 63 -10.51 19.26 8.91
N GLY A 64 -10.04 19.32 7.67
CA GLY A 64 -8.65 19.56 7.29
C GLY A 64 -8.05 18.38 6.52
N THR A 65 -7.33 18.66 5.43
CA THR A 65 -6.51 17.66 4.74
C THR A 65 -5.05 18.04 4.89
N SER A 66 -4.22 17.08 5.28
CA SER A 66 -2.76 17.24 5.27
C SER A 66 -2.18 17.11 3.85
N MET A 67 -3.00 16.77 2.86
CA MET A 67 -2.60 16.57 1.47
C MET A 67 -2.62 17.88 0.70
N ASN A 68 -1.52 18.18 0.01
CA ASN A 68 -1.47 19.30 -0.93
C ASN A 68 -1.97 18.83 -2.30
N LEU A 69 -3.16 19.28 -2.69
CA LEU A 69 -3.85 18.82 -3.91
C LEU A 69 -3.14 19.19 -5.22
N LEU A 70 -2.19 20.12 -5.21
CA LEU A 70 -1.41 20.48 -6.42
C LEU A 70 -0.11 19.68 -6.51
N ARG A 71 0.51 19.37 -5.36
CA ARG A 71 1.84 18.76 -5.29
C ARG A 71 1.80 17.24 -5.19
N ASP A 72 0.84 16.70 -4.44
CA ASP A 72 0.84 15.29 -4.06
C ASP A 72 0.34 14.35 -5.18
N PRO A 73 -0.69 14.69 -5.97
CA PRO A 73 -1.17 13.80 -7.03
C PRO A 73 -0.11 13.34 -8.05
N PRO A 74 0.70 14.22 -8.67
CA PRO A 74 1.73 13.76 -9.63
C PRO A 74 2.81 12.90 -8.96
N ARG A 75 3.15 13.16 -7.69
CA ARG A 75 4.07 12.34 -6.91
C ARG A 75 3.49 10.97 -6.61
N MET A 76 2.22 10.90 -6.27
CA MET A 76 1.51 9.64 -6.06
C MET A 76 1.42 8.83 -7.35
N LEU A 77 1.14 9.46 -8.49
CA LEU A 77 1.09 8.77 -9.77
C LEU A 77 2.44 8.12 -10.12
N THR A 78 3.53 8.87 -10.03
CA THR A 78 4.88 8.35 -10.27
C THR A 78 5.28 7.26 -9.27
N GLY A 79 4.89 7.40 -8.00
CA GLY A 79 5.09 6.38 -6.98
C GLY A 79 4.33 5.08 -7.27
N LEU A 80 3.07 5.16 -7.73
CA LEU A 80 2.29 3.98 -8.13
C LEU A 80 2.95 3.19 -9.28
N LEU A 81 3.51 3.90 -10.26
CA LEU A 81 4.26 3.27 -11.37
C LEU A 81 5.55 2.60 -10.86
N ARG A 82 6.24 3.23 -9.89
CA ARG A 82 7.42 2.64 -9.23
C ARG A 82 7.07 1.36 -8.46
N ILE A 83 6.00 1.38 -7.66
CA ILE A 83 5.50 0.18 -6.96
C ILE A 83 5.21 -0.93 -7.97
N ARG A 84 4.49 -0.60 -9.05
CA ARG A 84 4.13 -1.58 -10.08
C ARG A 84 5.36 -2.21 -10.74
N ARG A 85 6.39 -1.41 -11.04
CA ARG A 85 7.66 -1.91 -11.60
C ARG A 85 8.37 -2.84 -10.61
N ASN A 86 8.52 -2.44 -9.35
CA ASN A 86 9.18 -3.24 -8.32
C ASN A 86 8.44 -4.56 -8.05
N GLN A 87 7.10 -4.53 -8.07
CA GLN A 87 6.26 -5.72 -7.94
C GLN A 87 6.57 -6.76 -9.04
N ILE A 88 6.80 -6.34 -10.29
CA ILE A 88 7.16 -7.28 -11.37
C ILE A 88 8.47 -7.97 -11.02
N THR A 89 9.48 -7.21 -10.61
CA THR A 89 10.79 -7.74 -10.24
C THR A 89 10.69 -8.76 -9.12
N LEU A 90 9.96 -8.45 -8.04
CA LEU A 90 9.77 -9.36 -6.90
C LEU A 90 9.02 -10.65 -7.27
N ILE A 91 8.09 -10.60 -8.22
CA ILE A 91 7.38 -11.79 -8.69
C ILE A 91 8.33 -12.68 -9.50
N THR A 92 9.15 -12.09 -10.36
CA THR A 92 10.15 -12.82 -11.17
C THR A 92 11.21 -13.50 -10.29
N GLU A 93 11.63 -12.87 -9.17
CA GLU A 93 12.62 -13.45 -8.25
C GLU A 93 12.06 -14.58 -7.38
N ASN A 94 10.74 -14.63 -7.16
CA ASN A 94 10.06 -15.64 -6.34
C ASN A 94 9.48 -16.82 -7.15
N THR A 95 9.69 -16.84 -8.47
CA THR A 95 9.24 -17.90 -9.39
C THR A 95 10.44 -18.71 -9.88
#